data_AF-A0A2X3LVD2-F1
#
_entry.id   AF-A0A2X3LVD2-F1
#
_cell.length_a   1.000
_cell.length_b   1.000
_cell.length_c   1.000
_cell.angle_alpha   90.00
_cell.angle_beta   90.00
_cell.angle_gamma   90.00
#
_symmetry.space_group_name_H-M   'P 1'
#
loop_
_entity.id
_entity.type
_entity.pdbx_description
1 polymer ?
#
loop_
_entity_poly.entity_id
_entity_poly.type
_entity_poly.pdbx_seq_one_letter_code
_entity_poly.pdbx_strand_id
1 'polypeptide(L)'
;MKGMPPKLMSDDGKHIVIRPLAYCREKDIQRFADAKAFPIIPCNLCGSQPNLQRQVIADMLRDWDKRYPGRIETMFSAMQNVVPSHLCDTNLFDFKGITHGSEVVNGGDLAFDREEIHYNRRAGSQKKMKISWMSYD
;
A
#
# COMPACT_ATOMS: atom_id res chain seq x y z
N MET A 1 -5.72 -15.46 3.52
CA MET A 1 -4.29 -15.19 3.20
C MET A 1 -3.50 -15.15 4.51
N LYS A 2 -2.44 -15.96 4.70
CA LYS A 2 -1.55 -15.82 5.89
C LYS A 2 -0.49 -14.75 5.58
N GLY A 3 -0.83 -13.48 5.78
CA GLY A 3 0.18 -12.41 5.78
C GLY A 3 1.08 -12.61 6.99
N MET A 4 2.40 -12.71 6.81
CA MET A 4 3.37 -12.85 7.91
C MET A 4 3.44 -11.52 8.69
N PRO A 5 2.69 -11.34 9.79
CA PRO A 5 2.51 -10.00 10.35
C PRO A 5 3.74 -9.61 11.18
N PRO A 6 3.97 -8.30 11.44
CA PRO A 6 5.12 -7.84 12.22
C PRO A 6 5.20 -8.44 13.63
N LYS A 7 4.04 -8.78 14.22
CA LYS A 7 3.89 -9.42 15.52
C LYS A 7 2.82 -10.51 15.42
N LEU A 8 3.13 -11.72 15.87
CA LEU A 8 2.23 -12.88 15.81
C LEU A 8 2.38 -13.71 17.09
N MET A 9 1.28 -14.20 17.65
CA MET A 9 1.32 -15.26 18.67
C MET A 9 1.63 -16.59 17.98
N SER A 10 2.62 -17.32 18.50
CA SER A 10 2.93 -18.68 18.03
C SER A 10 1.72 -19.60 18.19
N ASP A 11 1.61 -20.61 17.32
CA ASP A 11 0.46 -21.53 17.30
C ASP A 11 0.31 -22.30 18.64
N ASP A 12 1.41 -22.47 19.38
CA ASP A 12 1.44 -23.08 20.73
C ASP A 12 1.12 -22.12 21.88
N GLY A 13 0.90 -20.83 21.58
CA GLY A 13 0.56 -19.78 22.55
C GLY A 13 1.68 -19.38 23.50
N LYS A 14 2.88 -19.97 23.38
CA LYS A 14 3.98 -19.77 24.34
C LYS A 14 4.88 -18.61 23.99
N HIS A 15 4.99 -18.30 22.69
CA HIS A 15 5.94 -17.31 22.19
C HIS A 15 5.25 -16.25 21.35
N ILE A 16 5.73 -15.01 21.48
CA ILE A 16 5.37 -13.92 20.58
C ILE A 16 6.49 -13.78 19.56
N VAL A 17 6.18 -14.03 18.30
CA VAL A 17 7.09 -13.81 17.17
C VAL A 17 7.08 -12.34 16.81
N ILE A 18 8.25 -11.69 16.86
CA ILE A 18 8.46 -10.31 16.42
C ILE A 18 9.34 -10.28 15.18
N ARG A 19 8.97 -9.44 14.20
CA ARG A 19 9.71 -9.23 12.95
C ARG A 19 10.15 -7.76 12.88
N PRO A 20 11.26 -7.37 13.51
CA PRO A 20 11.68 -5.96 13.59
C PRO A 20 11.98 -5.34 12.22
N LEU A 21 12.34 -6.17 11.22
CA LEU A 21 12.65 -5.74 9.86
C LEU A 21 11.46 -5.83 8.90
N ALA A 22 10.22 -5.99 9.38
CA ALA A 22 9.04 -6.18 8.52
C ALA A 22 8.77 -5.02 7.55
N TYR A 23 9.27 -3.82 7.87
CA TYR A 23 9.11 -2.61 7.05
C TYR A 23 10.37 -2.24 6.26
N CYS A 24 11.44 -3.01 6.40
CA CYS A 24 12.71 -2.73 5.74
C CYS A 24 12.77 -3.42 4.38
N ARG A 25 13.24 -2.70 3.35
CA ARG A 25 13.42 -3.30 2.01
C ARG A 25 14.62 -4.23 2.02
N GLU A 26 14.54 -5.33 1.28
CA GLU A 26 15.60 -6.33 1.19
C GLU A 26 16.94 -5.71 0.73
N LYS A 27 16.89 -4.79 -0.25
CA LYS A 27 18.06 -4.04 -0.72
C LYS A 27 18.74 -3.20 0.36
N ASP A 28 17.96 -2.65 1.29
CA ASP A 28 18.47 -1.80 2.36
C ASP A 28 19.11 -2.66 3.46
N ILE A 29 18.52 -3.83 3.75
CA ILE A 29 19.09 -4.82 4.67
C ILE A 29 20.42 -5.35 4.12
N GLN A 30 20.49 -5.67 2.83
CA GLN A 30 21.73 -6.13 2.18
C GLN A 30 22.83 -5.08 2.29
N ARG A 31 22.54 -3.83 1.90
CA ARG A 31 23.50 -2.71 2.00
C ARG A 31 23.99 -2.50 3.42
N PHE A 32 23.10 -2.60 4.41
CA PHE A 32 23.46 -2.51 5.82
C PHE A 32 24.36 -3.67 6.25
N ALA A 33 24.06 -4.89 5.82
CA ALA A 33 24.86 -6.07 6.13
C ALA A 33 26.26 -5.99 5.51
N ASP A 34 26.38 -5.53 4.28
CA ASP A 34 27.65 -5.31 3.59
C ASP A 34 28.49 -4.24 4.31
N ALA A 35 27.89 -3.10 4.67
CA ALA A 35 28.56 -2.03 5.38
C ALA A 35 29.01 -2.43 6.79
N LYS A 36 28.27 -3.33 7.45
CA LYS A 36 28.62 -3.89 8.76
C LYS A 36 29.50 -5.13 8.69
N ALA A 37 29.83 -5.61 7.49
CA ALA A 37 30.61 -6.81 7.24
C ALA A 37 30.08 -8.03 8.00
N PHE A 38 28.75 -8.20 8.07
CA PHE A 38 28.18 -9.39 8.70
C PHE A 38 28.49 -10.65 7.85
N PRO A 39 28.85 -11.78 8.47
CA PRO A 39 29.02 -13.03 7.74
C PRO A 39 27.65 -13.52 7.26
N ILE A 40 27.41 -13.46 5.95
CA ILE A 40 26.18 -13.94 5.32
C ILE A 40 26.36 -15.41 4.94
N ILE A 41 25.53 -16.27 5.52
CA ILE A 41 25.50 -17.69 5.19
C ILE A 41 24.55 -17.89 3.99
N PRO A 42 25.02 -18.43 2.85
CA PRO A 42 24.16 -18.61 1.68
C PRO A 42 23.06 -19.64 1.97
N CYS A 43 21.83 -19.34 1.55
CA CYS A 43 20.66 -20.19 1.77
C CYS A 43 20.65 -21.49 0.92
N ASN A 44 21.79 -21.89 0.37
CA ASN A 44 21.98 -23.15 -0.37
C ASN A 44 22.42 -24.31 0.54
N LEU A 45 22.69 -24.04 1.82
CA LEU A 45 23.24 -25.02 2.79
C LEU A 45 22.20 -25.99 3.37
N CYS A 46 20.92 -25.66 3.32
CA CYS A 46 19.83 -26.60 3.64
C CYS A 46 19.26 -27.11 2.32
N GLY A 47 19.68 -28.32 1.92
CA GLY A 47 19.42 -28.93 0.62
C GLY A 47 18.01 -28.63 0.08
N SER A 48 17.98 -27.84 -0.99
CA SER A 48 16.83 -27.64 -1.89
C SER A 48 15.46 -27.55 -1.19
N GLN A 49 15.08 -26.37 -0.72
CA GLN A 49 13.66 -26.12 -0.43
C GLN A 49 12.86 -26.37 -1.73
N PRO A 50 11.89 -27.30 -1.75
CA PRO A 50 11.21 -27.76 -2.97
C PRO A 50 10.26 -26.73 -3.59
N ASN A 51 10.12 -25.54 -3.00
CA ASN A 51 9.22 -24.50 -3.48
C ASN A 51 9.97 -23.42 -4.28
N LEU A 52 10.34 -23.79 -5.51
CA LEU A 52 10.83 -22.87 -6.55
C LEU A 52 9.91 -21.64 -6.73
N GLN A 53 8.63 -21.80 -6.38
CA GLN A 53 7.62 -20.74 -6.25
C GLN A 53 8.15 -19.50 -5.52
N ARG A 54 8.94 -19.67 -4.44
CA ARG A 54 9.47 -18.52 -3.68
C ARG A 54 10.47 -17.71 -4.50
N GLN A 55 11.34 -18.38 -5.24
CA GLN A 55 12.32 -17.73 -6.11
C GLN A 55 11.60 -17.05 -7.28
N VAL A 56 10.63 -17.73 -7.90
CA VAL A 56 9.82 -17.16 -8.99
C VAL A 56 9.08 -15.89 -8.56
N ILE A 57 8.44 -15.90 -7.39
CA ILE A 57 7.75 -14.73 -6.85
C ILE A 57 8.75 -13.60 -6.53
N ALA A 58 9.91 -13.94 -5.94
CA ALA A 58 10.94 -12.95 -5.66
C ALA A 58 11.46 -12.28 -6.94
N ASP A 59 11.69 -13.05 -8.00
CA ASP A 59 12.13 -12.53 -9.30
C ASP A 59 11.06 -11.66 -9.96
N MET A 60 9.79 -12.07 -9.89
CA MET A 60 8.65 -11.27 -10.37
C MET A 60 8.56 -9.91 -9.64
N LEU A 61 8.70 -9.92 -8.31
CA LEU A 61 8.69 -8.69 -7.51
C LEU A 61 9.88 -7.79 -7.86
N ARG A 62 11.09 -8.33 -8.00
CA ARG A 62 12.28 -7.55 -8.41
C ARG A 62 12.10 -6.93 -9.78
N ASP A 63 11.51 -7.66 -10.72
CA ASP A 63 11.23 -7.17 -12.06
C ASP A 63 10.17 -6.04 -12.05
N TRP A 64 9.14 -6.14 -11.20
CA TRP A 64 8.19 -5.05 -11.00
C TRP A 64 8.83 -3.81 -10.35
N ASP A 65 9.73 -3.96 -9.36
CA ASP A 65 10.45 -2.83 -8.76
C ASP A 65 11.32 -2.10 -9.79
N LYS A 66 11.96 -2.84 -10.71
CA LYS A 66 12.75 -2.27 -11.81
C LYS A 66 11.90 -1.51 -12.81
N ARG A 67 10.76 -2.08 -13.23
CA ARG A 67 9.88 -1.48 -14.23
C ARG A 67 9.05 -0.32 -13.67
N TYR A 68 8.68 -0.39 -12.40
CA TYR A 68 7.79 0.55 -11.73
C TYR A 68 8.27 0.81 -10.29
N PRO A 69 9.26 1.70 -10.10
CA PRO A 69 9.77 2.00 -8.76
C PRO A 69 8.65 2.54 -7.86
N GLY A 70 8.57 2.05 -6.63
CA GLY A 70 7.49 2.44 -5.69
C GLY A 70 6.30 1.47 -5.66
N ARG A 71 6.19 0.56 -6.65
CA ARG A 71 5.04 -0.35 -6.74
C ARG A 71 4.98 -1.34 -5.58
N ILE A 72 6.12 -1.86 -5.13
CA ILE A 72 6.17 -2.80 -4.01
C ILE A 72 5.69 -2.10 -2.73
N GLU A 73 6.07 -0.85 -2.51
CA GLU A 73 5.63 -0.04 -1.39
C GLU A 73 4.13 0.20 -1.43
N THR A 74 3.57 0.56 -2.59
CA THR A 74 2.11 0.70 -2.76
C THR A 74 1.38 -0.61 -2.49
N MET A 75 1.90 -1.75 -2.99
CA MET A 75 1.33 -3.07 -2.69
C MET A 75 1.39 -3.39 -1.19
N PHE A 76 2.51 -3.09 -0.53
CA PHE A 76 2.67 -3.30 0.90
C PHE A 76 1.70 -2.42 1.71
N SER A 77 1.56 -1.14 1.35
CA SER A 77 0.59 -0.23 1.97
C SER A 77 -0.86 -0.66 1.74
N ALA A 78 -1.19 -1.22 0.57
CA ALA A 78 -2.51 -1.79 0.30
C ALA A 78 -2.82 -3.00 1.19
N MET A 79 -1.81 -3.81 1.53
CA MET A 79 -1.97 -4.91 2.49
C MET A 79 -2.21 -4.45 3.93
N GLN A 80 -1.84 -3.21 4.28
CA GLN A 80 -2.09 -2.64 5.61
C GLN A 80 -3.48 -1.99 5.71
N ASN A 81 -3.96 -1.40 4.62
CA ASN A 81 -5.22 -0.66 4.55
C ASN A 81 -6.28 -1.47 3.81
N VAL A 82 -6.68 -2.59 4.42
CA VAL A 82 -7.62 -3.52 3.81
C VAL A 82 -9.05 -3.07 4.05
N VAL A 83 -9.81 -2.87 2.97
CA VAL A 83 -11.25 -2.59 3.03
C VAL A 83 -12.03 -3.88 2.70
N PRO A 84 -12.82 -4.44 3.65
CA PRO A 84 -13.53 -5.70 3.44
C PRO A 84 -14.44 -5.74 2.22
N SER A 85 -15.08 -4.63 1.86
CA SER A 85 -15.95 -4.53 0.67
C SER A 85 -15.21 -4.80 -0.65
N HIS A 86 -13.89 -4.57 -0.70
CA HIS A 86 -13.07 -4.79 -1.91
C HIS A 86 -12.42 -6.18 -1.95
N LEU A 87 -12.53 -6.98 -0.88
CA LEU A 87 -11.89 -8.29 -0.78
C LEU A 87 -12.75 -9.47 -1.24
N CYS A 88 -13.97 -9.23 -1.74
CA CYS A 88 -14.90 -10.28 -2.17
C CYS A 88 -15.16 -11.39 -1.12
N ASP A 89 -14.95 -11.10 0.17
CA ASP A 89 -15.13 -12.06 1.26
C ASP A 89 -16.51 -11.88 1.90
N THR A 90 -17.43 -12.80 1.61
CA THR A 90 -18.82 -12.75 2.10
C THR A 90 -18.95 -12.93 3.61
N ASN A 91 -17.91 -13.41 4.30
CA ASN A 91 -17.92 -13.52 5.75
C ASN A 91 -17.51 -12.21 6.42
N LEU A 92 -16.67 -11.41 5.75
CA LEU A 92 -16.21 -10.11 6.25
C LEU A 92 -17.10 -8.95 5.80
N PHE A 93 -17.87 -9.12 4.72
CA PHE A 93 -18.77 -8.10 4.20
C PHE A 93 -20.07 -8.73 3.64
N ASP A 94 -21.23 -8.23 4.09
CA ASP A 94 -22.53 -8.70 3.62
C ASP A 94 -22.91 -8.05 2.29
N PHE A 95 -22.51 -8.70 1.20
CA PHE A 95 -22.87 -8.25 -0.15
C PHE A 95 -24.37 -8.43 -0.46
N LYS A 96 -25.09 -9.31 0.24
CA LYS A 96 -26.50 -9.60 -0.05
C LYS A 96 -27.44 -8.56 0.54
N GLY A 97 -27.07 -7.97 1.67
CA GLY A 97 -27.82 -6.91 2.35
C GLY A 97 -27.71 -5.53 1.73
N ILE A 98 -26.88 -5.33 0.69
CA ILE A 98 -26.72 -4.03 0.03
C ILE A 98 -28.01 -3.68 -0.71
N THR A 99 -28.60 -2.53 -0.38
CA THR A 99 -29.80 -1.99 -1.04
C THR A 99 -29.54 -0.58 -1.58
N HIS A 100 -30.37 -0.11 -2.51
CA HIS A 100 -30.26 1.25 -3.02
C HIS A 100 -30.47 2.26 -1.87
N GLY A 101 -29.53 3.20 -1.73
CA GLY A 101 -29.53 4.18 -0.64
C GLY A 101 -28.82 3.71 0.64
N SER A 102 -28.17 2.55 0.64
CA SER A 102 -27.32 2.12 1.75
C SER A 102 -26.16 3.11 1.96
N GLU A 103 -25.75 3.29 3.22
CA GLU A 103 -24.59 4.13 3.55
C GLU A 103 -23.31 3.57 2.93
N VAL A 104 -22.43 4.48 2.50
CA VAL A 104 -21.17 4.13 1.86
C VAL A 104 -20.19 3.63 2.92
N VAL A 105 -19.97 2.32 2.98
CA VAL A 105 -19.06 1.70 3.95
C VAL A 105 -17.61 2.01 3.59
N ASN A 106 -16.84 2.57 4.54
CA ASN A 106 -15.43 2.96 4.38
C ASN A 106 -15.15 3.94 3.21
N GLY A 107 -16.08 4.84 2.92
CA GLY A 107 -15.90 5.90 1.92
C GLY A 107 -16.18 5.49 0.48
N GLY A 108 -16.34 4.20 0.18
CA GLY A 108 -16.75 3.71 -1.14
C GLY A 108 -15.58 3.63 -2.12
N ASP A 109 -15.86 3.57 -3.42
CA ASP A 109 -14.84 3.55 -4.46
C ASP A 109 -14.31 4.95 -4.77
N LEU A 110 -13.68 5.57 -3.76
CA LEU A 110 -13.05 6.90 -3.88
C LEU A 110 -11.89 6.92 -4.89
N ALA A 111 -11.45 5.77 -5.41
CA ALA A 111 -10.34 5.69 -6.35
C ALA A 111 -10.68 6.32 -7.71
N PHE A 112 -11.97 6.46 -8.04
CA PHE A 112 -12.44 7.07 -9.29
C PHE A 112 -13.34 8.29 -9.09
N ASP A 113 -13.61 8.69 -7.84
CA ASP A 113 -14.44 9.84 -7.54
C ASP A 113 -13.68 11.15 -7.77
N ARG A 114 -14.33 12.09 -8.45
CA ARG A 114 -13.75 13.39 -8.80
C ARG A 114 -13.80 14.28 -7.56
N GLU A 115 -12.65 14.64 -6.99
CA GLU A 115 -12.60 15.59 -5.86
C GLU A 115 -13.21 16.94 -6.26
N GLU A 116 -14.31 17.34 -5.61
CA GLU A 116 -14.84 18.69 -5.72
C GLU A 116 -13.98 19.65 -4.89
N ILE A 117 -13.03 20.30 -5.57
CA ILE A 117 -12.25 21.40 -4.99
C ILE A 117 -13.17 22.60 -4.72
N HIS A 118 -13.67 22.73 -3.50
CA HIS A 118 -14.37 23.92 -3.05
C HIS A 118 -13.38 25.09 -2.87
N TYR A 119 -13.31 25.97 -3.86
CA TYR A 119 -12.55 27.22 -3.76
C TYR A 119 -13.24 28.16 -2.76
N ASN A 120 -12.76 28.19 -1.52
CA ASN A 120 -13.25 29.12 -0.52
C ASN A 120 -12.70 30.53 -0.84
N ARG A 121 -13.51 31.32 -1.57
CA ARG A 121 -13.24 32.73 -1.88
C ARG A 121 -13.33 33.53 -0.58
N ARG A 122 -12.25 33.54 0.22
CA ARG A 122 -12.13 34.46 1.35
C ARG A 122 -12.32 35.89 0.84
N ALA A 123 -13.34 36.53 1.37
CA ALA A 123 -13.68 37.93 1.11
C ALA A 123 -12.48 38.82 1.45
N GLY A 124 -11.72 39.18 0.43
CA GLY A 124 -10.64 40.16 0.49
C GLY A 124 -10.83 41.17 -0.63
N SER A 125 -11.47 42.29 -0.30
CA SER A 125 -11.42 43.58 -0.98
C SER A 125 -10.90 43.58 -2.44
N GLN A 126 -11.79 43.33 -3.41
CA GLN A 126 -11.52 43.72 -4.79
C GLN A 126 -11.93 45.18 -4.96
N LYS A 127 -10.94 46.08 -4.84
CA LYS A 127 -11.01 47.42 -5.42
C LYS A 127 -11.49 47.28 -6.87
N LYS A 128 -12.54 48.02 -7.19
CA LYS A 128 -13.13 48.20 -8.51
C LYS A 128 -12.05 48.74 -9.46
N MET A 129 -11.29 47.88 -10.14
CA MET A 129 -10.48 48.31 -11.28
C MET A 129 -11.43 48.55 -12.45
N LYS A 130 -11.69 49.84 -12.68
CA LYS A 130 -12.46 50.37 -13.79
C LYS A 130 -11.58 50.23 -15.04
N ILE A 131 -11.70 49.11 -15.76
CA ILE A 131 -11.10 48.98 -17.09
C ILE A 131 -12.06 49.66 -18.06
N SER A 132 -11.64 50.82 -18.54
CA SER A 132 -12.30 51.57 -19.61
C SER A 132 -12.17 50.77 -20.91
N TRP A 133 -13.30 50.40 -21.50
CA TRP A 133 -13.33 49.87 -22.85
C TRP A 133 -12.87 50.97 -23.81
N MET A 134 -11.71 50.78 -24.42
CA MET A 134 -11.26 51.60 -25.54
C MET A 134 -11.84 50.94 -26.80
N SER A 135 -12.84 51.59 -27.38
CA SER A 135 -13.34 51.31 -28.72
C SER A 135 -12.17 51.32 -29.70
N TYR A 136 -12.19 50.38 -30.63
CA TYR A 136 -11.63 50.57 -31.96
C TYR A 136 -12.65 50.05 -32.96
N ASP A 137 -12.81 50.86 -34.00
CA ASP A 137 -13.73 50.74 -35.13
C ASP A 137 -13.60 49.44 -35.92
#